data_AF-A0A936BI61-F1
#
_entry.id   AF-A0A936BI61-F1
#
_cell.length_a   1.000
_cell.length_b   1.000
_cell.length_c   1.000
_cell.angle_alpha   90.00
_cell.angle_beta   90.00
_cell.angle_gamma   90.00
#
_symmetry.space_group_name_H-M   'P 1'
#
loop_
_entity.id
_entity.type
_entity.pdbx_description
1 polymer ?
#
loop_
_entity_poly.entity_id
_entity_poly.type
_entity_poly.pdbx_seq_one_letter_code
_entity_poly.pdbx_strand_id
1 'polypeptide(L)'
;MADAIYYKVSYVVEGGTHAGAIINVDDEPQVGDEVVFDGRLFVITDVEELMPPMGDFGFLHAACRYLRDLEAHELDAYKAKASVK
;
A
#
# COMPACT_ATOMS: atom_id res chain seq x y z
N MET A 1 -16.91 19.90 -1.25
CA MET A 1 -17.00 18.45 -1.51
C MET A 1 -15.67 18.09 -2.11
N ALA A 2 -14.79 17.43 -1.35
CA ALA A 2 -13.59 16.87 -1.94
C ALA A 2 -14.05 15.60 -2.65
N ASP A 3 -13.86 15.55 -3.98
CA ASP A 3 -13.96 14.28 -4.70
C ASP A 3 -13.01 13.29 -4.02
N ALA A 4 -13.51 12.11 -3.65
CA ALA A 4 -12.71 11.11 -2.97
C ALA A 4 -11.76 10.51 -4.01
N ILE A 5 -10.54 11.03 -4.06
CA ILE A 5 -9.51 10.54 -4.98
C ILE A 5 -9.11 9.14 -4.52
N TYR A 6 -9.30 8.13 -5.36
CA TYR A 6 -8.76 6.80 -5.10
C TYR A 6 -7.39 6.67 -5.77
N TYR A 7 -6.44 6.04 -5.08
CA TYR A 7 -5.08 5.89 -5.55
C TYR A 7 -4.84 4.45 -5.98
N LYS A 8 -4.31 4.28 -7.17
CA LYS A 8 -3.78 2.99 -7.62
C LYS A 8 -2.29 2.97 -7.33
N VAL A 9 -1.89 2.18 -6.34
CA VAL A 9 -0.52 2.15 -5.83
C VAL A 9 0.18 0.90 -6.34
N SER A 10 1.31 1.09 -7.02
CA SER A 10 2.23 0.03 -7.38
C SER A 10 3.28 -0.13 -6.28
N TYR A 11 3.11 -1.13 -5.42
CA TYR A 11 4.08 -1.51 -4.41
C TYR A 11 5.20 -2.35 -5.01
N VAL A 12 6.44 -1.89 -4.84
CA VAL A 12 7.65 -2.63 -5.20
C VAL A 12 8.43 -2.96 -3.96
N VAL A 13 8.83 -4.23 -3.83
CA VAL A 13 9.59 -4.70 -2.67
C VAL A 13 11.08 -4.55 -2.94
N GLU A 14 11.77 -3.82 -2.06
CA GLU A 14 13.21 -3.67 -2.06
C GLU A 14 13.92 -5.04 -2.00
N GLY A 15 15.04 -5.18 -2.72
CA GLY A 15 15.83 -6.41 -2.74
C GLY A 15 15.26 -7.52 -3.64
N GLY A 16 14.13 -7.31 -4.31
CA GLY A 16 13.64 -8.17 -5.40
C GLY A 16 13.31 -9.62 -5.04
N THR A 17 13.24 -9.93 -3.74
CA THR A 17 13.01 -11.31 -3.25
C THR A 17 11.52 -11.63 -3.10
N HIS A 18 10.68 -10.60 -2.97
CA HIS A 18 9.23 -10.74 -2.83
C HIS A 18 8.52 -10.11 -4.03
N ALA A 19 7.40 -10.70 -4.42
CA ALA A 19 6.53 -10.12 -5.43
C ALA A 19 5.97 -8.79 -4.91
N GLY A 20 6.02 -7.75 -5.74
CA GLY A 20 5.26 -6.52 -5.50
C GLY A 20 3.75 -6.75 -5.68
N ALA A 21 2.97 -5.71 -5.43
CA ALA A 21 1.52 -5.74 -5.58
C ALA A 21 1.01 -4.42 -6.16
N ILE A 22 -0.09 -4.47 -6.91
CA ILE A 22 -0.82 -3.26 -7.31
C ILE A 22 -2.15 -3.29 -6.59
N ILE A 23 -2.39 -2.28 -5.74
CA ILE A 23 -3.56 -2.22 -4.86
C ILE A 23 -4.21 -0.86 -5.01
N ASN A 24 -5.54 -0.83 -5.07
CA ASN A 24 -6.30 0.41 -4.98
C ASN A 24 -6.51 0.73 -3.50
N VAL A 25 -6.23 1.96 -3.13
CA VAL A 25 -6.40 2.49 -1.77
C VAL A 25 -7.19 3.79 -1.85
N ASP A 26 -8.01 4.05 -0.84
CA ASP A 26 -8.83 5.26 -0.77
C ASP A 26 -8.03 6.46 -0.24
N ASP A 27 -6.93 6.20 0.46
CA ASP A 27 -6.03 7.21 1.04
C ASP A 27 -4.65 7.15 0.40
N GLU A 28 -4.02 8.32 0.23
CA GLU A 28 -2.63 8.41 -0.24
C GLU A 28 -1.66 7.74 0.75
N PRO A 29 -0.92 6.70 0.33
CA PRO A 29 0.04 6.01 1.20
C PRO A 29 1.16 6.94 1.64
N GLN A 30 1.64 6.76 2.86
CA GLN A 30 2.73 7.56 3.42
C GLN A 30 3.94 6.70 3.74
N VAL A 31 5.13 7.32 3.70
CA VAL A 31 6.36 6.66 4.18
C VAL A 31 6.20 6.31 5.67
N GLY A 32 6.51 5.07 6.01
CA GLY A 32 6.33 4.51 7.35
C GLY A 32 5.00 3.76 7.54
N ASP A 33 4.05 3.87 6.60
CA ASP A 33 2.84 3.06 6.66
C ASP A 33 3.14 1.57 6.48
N GLU A 34 2.34 0.75 7.15
CA GLU A 34 2.41 -0.69 7.06
C GLU A 34 1.38 -1.21 6.05
N VAL A 35 1.84 -2.03 5.10
CA VAL A 35 0.98 -2.63 4.09
C VAL A 35 1.07 -4.14 4.17
N VAL A 36 -0.06 -4.79 3.90
CA VAL A 36 -0.16 -6.24 3.96
C VAL A 36 -0.65 -6.77 2.63
N PHE A 37 0.16 -7.63 2.03
CA PHE A 37 -0.24 -8.40 0.86
C PHE A 37 0.46 -9.76 0.89
N ASP A 38 -0.19 -10.77 0.30
CA ASP A 38 0.33 -12.14 0.26
C ASP A 38 0.68 -12.74 1.66
N GLY A 39 -0.06 -12.34 2.71
CA GLY A 39 0.18 -12.80 4.08
C GLY A 39 1.47 -12.26 4.70
N ARG A 40 2.05 -11.19 4.14
CA ARG A 40 3.30 -10.58 4.60
C ARG A 40 3.10 -9.11 4.94
N LEU A 41 3.85 -8.65 5.93
CA LEU A 41 3.89 -7.26 6.36
C LEU A 41 5.10 -6.56 5.75
N PHE A 42 4.84 -5.40 5.16
CA PHE A 42 5.84 -4.52 4.58
C PHE A 42 5.67 -3.12 5.16
N VAL A 43 6.77 -2.37 5.22
CA VAL A 43 6.74 -0.93 5.54
C VAL A 43 7.08 -0.14 4.29
N ILE A 44 6.32 0.92 4.02
CA ILE A 44 6.60 1.84 2.93
C ILE A 44 7.85 2.65 3.28
N THR A 45 8.83 2.63 2.39
CA THR A 45 10.10 3.35 2.53
C THR A 45 10.17 4.59 1.64
N ASP A 46 9.42 4.58 0.54
CA ASP A 46 9.35 5.71 -0.40
C ASP A 46 8.00 5.74 -1.12
N VAL A 47 7.55 6.93 -1.49
CA VAL A 47 6.31 7.15 -2.26
C VAL A 47 6.58 8.19 -3.34
N GLU A 48 6.38 7.79 -4.59
CA GLU A 48 6.52 8.65 -5.75
C GLU A 48 5.20 8.75 -6.52
N GLU A 49 4.82 9.95 -6.90
CA GLU A 49 3.70 10.18 -7.81
C GLU A 49 4.17 9.96 -9.25
N LEU A 50 3.68 8.90 -9.90
CA LEU A 50 4.07 8.57 -11.27
C LEU A 50 3.32 9.42 -12.30
N MET A 51 2.10 9.80 -11.98
CA MET A 51 1.27 10.65 -12.83
C MET A 51 0.44 11.59 -11.96
N PRO A 52 0.29 12.87 -12.37
CA PRO A 52 -0.65 13.78 -11.73
C PRO A 52 -2.05 13.17 -11.65
N PRO A 53 -2.87 13.52 -10.65
CA PRO A 53 -4.21 12.96 -10.51
C PRO A 53 -5.06 13.41 -11.69
N MET A 54 -5.72 12.47 -12.37
CA MET A 54 -6.53 12.73 -13.56
C MET A 54 -8.00 12.59 -13.18
N GLY A 55 -8.62 13.69 -12.75
CA GLY A 55 -9.96 13.64 -12.16
C GLY A 55 -9.87 13.03 -10.76
N ASP A 56 -10.59 11.94 -10.53
CA ASP A 56 -10.78 11.36 -9.19
C ASP A 56 -9.84 10.18 -8.92
N PHE A 57 -8.76 10.03 -9.70
CA PHE A 57 -7.78 8.96 -9.51
C PHE A 57 -6.32 9.40 -9.66
N GLY A 58 -5.45 8.89 -8.79
CA GLY A 58 -4.00 9.07 -8.84
C GLY A 58 -3.26 7.76 -9.06
N PHE A 59 -2.07 7.80 -9.68
CA PHE A 59 -1.22 6.63 -9.83
C PHE A 59 0.10 6.85 -9.09
N LEU A 60 0.30 6.04 -8.05
CA LEU A 60 1.44 6.17 -7.16
C LEU A 60 2.32 4.94 -7.25
N HIS A 61 3.61 5.14 -7.02
CA HIS A 61 4.59 4.10 -6.80
C HIS A 61 5.02 4.14 -5.35
N ALA A 62 5.06 2.99 -4.69
CA ALA A 62 5.53 2.91 -3.33
C ALA A 62 6.63 1.84 -3.24
N ALA A 63 7.83 2.25 -2.85
CA ALA A 63 8.85 1.31 -2.45
C ALA A 63 8.55 0.83 -1.04
N CYS A 64 8.72 -0.46 -0.80
CA CYS A 64 8.47 -1.04 0.50
C CYS A 64 9.50 -2.10 0.85
N ARG A 65 9.74 -2.26 2.15
CA ARG A 65 10.67 -3.24 2.68
C ARG A 65 9.91 -4.31 3.44
N TYR A 66 10.28 -5.56 3.19
CA TYR A 66 9.77 -6.69 3.95
C TYR A 66 10.12 -6.54 5.44
N LEU A 67 9.11 -6.73 6.30
CA LEU A 67 9.32 -6.79 7.74
C LEU A 67 9.25 -8.24 8.23
N ARG A 68 8.13 -8.92 7.97
CA ARG A 68 7.87 -10.28 8.45
C ARG A 68 6.66 -10.91 7.78
N ASP A 69 6.53 -12.23 7.90
CA ASP A 69 5.30 -12.94 7.61
C ASP A 69 4.27 -12.68 8.73
N LEU A 70 3.00 -12.63 8.35
CA LEU A 70 1.89 -12.54 9.29
C LEU A 70 1.32 -13.94 9.51
N GLU A 71 1.09 -14.28 10.77
CA GLU A 71 0.32 -15.48 11.10
C GLU A 71 -1.16 -15.27 10.76
N ALA A 72 -1.89 -16.36 10.52
CA ALA A 72 -3.29 -16.30 10.08
C ALA A 72 -4.19 -15.47 11.03
N HIS A 73 -3.92 -15.53 12.34
CA HIS A 73 -4.67 -14.78 13.35
C HIS A 73 -4.34 -13.28 13.38
N GLU A 74 -3.19 -12.86 12.84
CA GLU A 74 -2.78 -11.45 12.75
C GLU A 74 -3.33 -10.80 11.48
N LEU A 75 -3.52 -11.58 10.42
CA LEU A 75 -4.04 -11.10 9.15
C LEU A 75 -5.45 -10.48 9.30
N ASP A 76 -6.28 -11.06 10.17
CA ASP A 76 -7.62 -10.54 10.46
C ASP A 76 -7.57 -9.18 11.16
N ALA A 77 -6.59 -8.96 12.05
CA ALA A 77 -6.39 -7.69 12.72
C ALA A 77 -5.95 -6.58 11.74
N TYR A 78 -5.11 -6.91 10.75
CA TYR A 78 -4.68 -5.97 9.72
C TYR A 78 -5.79 -5.66 8.70
N LYS A 79 -6.58 -6.67 8.29
CA LYS A 79 -7.75 -6.45 7.42
C LYS A 79 -8.79 -5.57 8.09
N ALA A 80 -9.02 -5.75 9.39
CA ALA A 80 -9.93 -4.89 10.16
C ALA A 80 -9.44 -3.44 10.25
N LYS A 81 -8.13 -3.18 10.29
CA LYS A 81 -7.58 -1.81 10.25
C LYS A 81 -7.71 -1.16 8.89
N ALA A 82 -7.56 -1.91 7.80
CA ALA A 82 -7.68 -1.40 6.44
C ALA A 82 -9.12 -1.06 6.02
N SER A 83 -10.13 -1.67 6.66
CA SER A 83 -11.55 -1.42 6.35
C SER A 83 -12.24 -0.34 7.21
N VAL A 84 -11.53 0.30 8.15
CA VAL A 84 -12.15 1.16 9.19
C VAL A 84 -11.68 2.63 9.13
N LYS A 85 -10.93 3.04 8.10
CA LYS A 85 -10.58 4.45 7.92
C LYS A 85 -11.46 5.13 6.90
#